data_AF-A0A146K481-F1
#
_entry.id   AF-A0A146K481-F1
#
_cell.length_a   1.000
_cell.length_b   1.000
_cell.length_c   1.000
_cell.angle_alpha   90.00
_cell.angle_beta   90.00
_cell.angle_gamma   90.00
#
_symmetry.space_group_name_H-M   'P 1'
#
loop_
_entity.id
_entity.type
_entity.pdbx_description
1 polymer ?
#
loop_
_entity_poly.entity_id
_entity_poly.type
_entity_poly.pdbx_seq_one_letter_code
_entity_poly.pdbx_strand_id
1 'polypeptide(L)'
;VQPIEDAVKTFEIEFKENEKLLQILQSIQLIKDFQLLIQPLSKALAIVEQIQVLINEWNCNAPISYKISDEILKQQVVYWRRIELMSWNTFFDDILNEQQNIALIYWPELFLGALTAAG
;
A
#
# COMPACT_ATOMS: atom_id res chain seq x y z
N VAL A 1 -5.82 2.81 12.29
CA VAL A 1 -6.63 3.88 11.64
C VAL A 1 -7.88 4.26 12.43
N GLN A 2 -8.53 3.35 13.16
CA GLN A 2 -9.73 3.66 13.97
C GLN A 2 -9.60 4.90 14.87
N PRO A 3 -8.51 5.11 15.64
CA PRO A 3 -8.40 6.28 16.51
C PRO A 3 -8.37 7.63 15.74
N ILE A 4 -7.85 7.61 14.51
CA ILE A 4 -7.80 8.80 13.64
C ILE A 4 -9.20 9.08 13.09
N GLU A 5 -9.92 8.05 12.67
CA GLU A 5 -11.28 8.19 12.19
C GLU A 5 -12.22 8.74 13.26
N ASP A 6 -12.10 8.26 14.49
CA ASP A 6 -12.91 8.73 15.62
C ASP A 6 -12.61 10.22 15.91
N ALA A 7 -11.34 10.62 15.85
CA ALA A 7 -10.94 12.04 15.98
C ALA A 7 -11.51 12.90 14.85
N VAL A 8 -11.41 12.46 13.60
CA VAL A 8 -11.90 13.20 12.43
C VAL A 8 -13.43 13.35 12.47
N LYS A 9 -14.16 12.29 12.82
CA LYS A 9 -15.63 12.36 13.01
C LYS A 9 -16.03 13.33 14.11
N THR A 10 -15.24 13.39 15.19
CA THR A 10 -15.48 14.38 16.26
C THR A 10 -15.29 15.80 15.74
N PHE A 11 -14.24 16.04 14.94
CA PHE A 11 -13.95 17.37 14.39
C PHE A 11 -14.93 17.79 13.29
N GLU A 12 -15.50 16.85 12.54
CA GLU A 12 -16.54 17.10 11.54
C GLU A 12 -17.80 17.75 12.15
N ILE A 13 -18.10 17.46 13.42
CA ILE A 13 -19.23 18.07 14.13
C ILE A 13 -19.05 19.59 14.26
N GLU A 14 -17.82 20.04 14.53
CA GLU A 14 -17.47 21.44 14.75
C GLU A 14 -17.07 22.17 13.46
N PHE A 15 -16.39 21.47 12.55
CA PHE A 15 -15.94 21.98 11.24
C PHE A 15 -16.69 21.28 10.11
N LYS A 16 -18.02 21.48 10.09
CA LYS A 16 -18.89 20.88 9.07
C LYS A 16 -18.40 21.22 7.67
N GLU A 17 -18.45 20.22 6.79
CA GLU A 17 -18.10 20.34 5.36
C GLU A 17 -16.64 20.75 5.09
N ASN A 18 -15.73 20.62 6.08
CA ASN A 18 -14.32 20.84 5.80
C ASN A 18 -13.80 19.76 4.84
N GLU A 19 -13.39 20.19 3.63
CA GLU A 19 -12.93 19.30 2.58
C GLU A 19 -11.76 18.40 3.02
N LYS A 20 -10.87 18.89 3.89
CA LYS A 20 -9.72 18.08 4.36
C LYS A 20 -10.14 16.95 5.28
N LEU A 21 -11.05 17.21 6.22
CA LEU A 21 -11.61 16.16 7.09
C LEU A 21 -12.36 15.11 6.28
N LEU A 22 -13.12 15.53 5.27
CA LEU A 22 -13.80 14.62 4.33
C LEU A 22 -12.81 13.78 3.51
N GLN A 23 -11.76 14.39 2.97
CA GLN A 23 -10.69 13.68 2.24
C GLN A 23 -9.98 12.66 3.12
N ILE A 24 -9.74 12.98 4.42
CA ILE A 24 -9.17 12.04 5.38
C ILE A 24 -10.13 10.85 5.60
N LEU A 25 -11.42 11.10 5.81
CA LEU A 25 -12.40 10.03 5.99
C LEU A 25 -12.52 9.13 4.76
N GLN A 26 -12.56 9.71 3.57
CA GLN A 26 -12.57 8.95 2.31
C GLN A 26 -11.32 8.08 2.17
N SER A 27 -10.15 8.61 2.50
CA SER A 27 -8.89 7.87 2.45
C SER A 27 -8.83 6.74 3.49
N ILE A 28 -9.40 6.96 4.68
CA ILE A 28 -9.57 5.91 5.69
C ILE A 28 -10.57 4.85 5.23
N GLN A 29 -11.61 5.21 4.51
CA GLN A 29 -12.53 4.23 3.95
C GLN A 29 -11.83 3.37 2.89
N LEU A 30 -11.01 3.99 2.03
CA LEU A 30 -10.20 3.27 1.05
C LEU A 30 -9.25 2.25 1.69
N ILE A 31 -8.63 2.57 2.83
CA ILE A 31 -7.75 1.61 3.52
C ILE A 31 -8.54 0.48 4.20
N LYS A 32 -9.76 0.75 4.69
CA LYS A 32 -10.63 -0.28 5.29
C LYS A 32 -11.16 -1.27 4.25
N ASP A 33 -11.49 -0.75 3.06
CA ASP A 33 -11.96 -1.55 1.94
C ASP A 33 -10.80 -2.25 1.20
N PHE A 34 -9.55 -1.97 1.61
CA PHE A 34 -8.36 -2.53 1.01
C PHE A 34 -8.20 -4.01 1.35
N GLN A 35 -8.32 -4.87 0.34
CA GLN A 35 -8.11 -6.30 0.48
C GLN A 35 -6.63 -6.66 0.33
N LEU A 36 -5.90 -6.71 1.44
CA LEU A 36 -4.46 -7.00 1.50
C LEU A 36 -4.05 -8.34 0.87
N LEU A 37 -4.98 -9.31 0.77
CA LEU A 37 -4.70 -10.62 0.16
C LEU A 37 -4.70 -10.59 -1.37
N ILE A 38 -5.29 -9.55 -1.98
CA ILE A 38 -5.47 -9.44 -3.43
C ILE A 38 -4.62 -8.29 -3.99
N GLN A 39 -4.40 -7.25 -3.20
CA GLN A 39 -3.71 -6.05 -3.64
C GLN A 39 -2.28 -5.96 -3.09
N PRO A 40 -1.33 -5.41 -3.87
CA PRO A 40 0.06 -5.29 -3.45
C PRO A 40 0.21 -4.31 -2.29
N LEU A 41 1.15 -4.63 -1.38
CA LEU A 41 1.48 -3.81 -0.20
C LEU A 41 1.85 -2.37 -0.56
N SER A 42 2.48 -2.14 -1.71
CA SER A 42 2.85 -0.81 -2.20
C SER A 42 1.65 0.12 -2.38
N LYS A 43 0.49 -0.39 -2.80
CA LYS A 43 -0.74 0.41 -2.90
C LYS A 43 -1.30 0.77 -1.52
N ALA A 44 -1.26 -0.16 -0.57
CA ALA A 44 -1.68 0.12 0.81
C ALA A 44 -0.78 1.20 1.44
N LEU A 45 0.54 1.11 1.25
CA LEU A 45 1.51 2.11 1.68
C LEU A 45 1.19 3.50 1.12
N ALA A 46 0.92 3.61 -0.18
CA ALA A 46 0.57 4.88 -0.81
C ALA A 46 -0.67 5.54 -0.20
N ILE A 47 -1.72 4.76 0.11
CA ILE A 47 -2.94 5.26 0.76
C ILE A 47 -2.61 5.77 2.18
N VAL A 48 -1.81 5.04 2.96
CA VAL A 48 -1.42 5.48 4.31
C VAL A 48 -0.61 6.77 4.27
N GLU A 49 0.34 6.88 3.34
CA GLU A 49 1.15 8.09 3.14
C GLU A 49 0.27 9.28 2.73
N GLN A 50 -0.73 9.07 1.87
CA GLN A 50 -1.71 10.10 1.54
C GLN A 50 -2.49 10.58 2.76
N ILE A 51 -2.93 9.66 3.63
CA ILE A 51 -3.61 10.03 4.89
C ILE A 51 -2.69 10.89 5.77
N GLN A 52 -1.40 10.54 5.88
CA GLN A 52 -0.43 11.33 6.66
C GLN A 52 -0.25 12.75 6.11
N VAL A 53 -0.17 12.89 4.79
CA VAL A 53 -0.08 14.22 4.14
C VAL A 53 -1.31 15.05 4.49
N LEU A 54 -2.52 14.49 4.34
CA LEU A 54 -3.76 15.18 4.66
C LEU A 54 -3.86 15.58 6.14
N ILE A 55 -3.42 14.71 7.05
CA ILE A 55 -3.34 15.02 8.49
C ILE A 55 -2.36 16.17 8.75
N ASN A 56 -1.21 16.16 8.10
CA ASN A 56 -0.22 17.22 8.27
C ASN A 56 -0.76 18.57 7.77
N GLU A 57 -1.40 18.58 6.59
CA GLU A 57 -2.04 19.77 6.03
C GLU A 57 -3.15 20.32 6.95
N TRP A 58 -3.96 19.43 7.54
CA TRP A 58 -4.93 19.81 8.57
C TRP A 58 -4.24 20.43 9.80
N ASN A 59 -3.24 19.74 10.35
CA ASN A 59 -2.53 20.16 11.56
C ASN A 59 -1.77 21.48 11.43
N CYS A 60 -1.38 21.89 10.21
CA CYS A 60 -0.79 23.20 9.94
C CYS A 60 -1.78 24.35 10.15
N ASN A 61 -3.07 24.11 9.89
CA ASN A 61 -4.11 25.13 9.90
C ASN A 61 -5.03 25.02 11.13
N ALA A 62 -5.03 23.87 11.81
CA ALA A 62 -5.88 23.60 12.96
C ALA A 62 -5.27 24.13 14.28
N PRO A 63 -6.10 24.61 15.23
CA PRO A 63 -5.65 24.89 16.59
C PRO A 63 -5.09 23.64 17.26
N ILE A 64 -4.23 23.82 18.27
CA ILE A 64 -3.52 22.72 18.97
C ILE A 64 -4.48 21.63 19.48
N SER A 65 -5.66 22.01 19.97
CA SER A 65 -6.70 21.10 20.47
C SER A 65 -7.31 20.18 19.42
N TYR A 66 -7.17 20.52 18.13
CA TYR A 66 -7.73 19.77 17.00
C TYR A 66 -6.65 19.08 16.16
N LYS A 67 -5.42 19.02 16.66
CA LYS A 67 -4.36 18.29 15.97
C LYS A 67 -4.60 16.79 16.08
N ILE A 68 -4.54 16.12 14.94
CA ILE A 68 -4.65 14.68 14.83
C ILE A 68 -3.25 14.08 14.97
N SER A 69 -3.08 13.13 15.88
CA SER A 69 -1.84 12.37 16.00
C SER A 69 -1.73 11.33 14.87
N ASP A 70 -0.62 11.35 14.14
CA ASP A 70 -0.31 10.42 13.05
C ASP A 70 0.71 9.33 13.45
N GLU A 71 1.03 9.22 14.74
CA GLU A 71 2.08 8.34 15.27
C GLU A 71 1.86 6.87 14.92
N ILE A 72 0.60 6.41 15.01
CA ILE A 72 0.22 5.05 14.64
C ILE A 72 0.48 4.78 13.15
N LEU A 73 0.22 5.78 12.28
CA LEU A 73 0.49 5.63 10.84
C LEU A 73 1.99 5.59 10.57
N LYS A 74 2.78 6.42 11.26
CA LYS A 74 4.24 6.42 11.13
C LYS A 74 4.83 5.06 11.47
N GLN A 75 4.41 4.49 12.59
CA GLN A 75 4.86 3.16 13.02
C GLN A 75 4.45 2.09 11.98
N GLN A 76 3.24 2.18 11.45
CA GLN A 76 2.76 1.25 10.43
C GLN A 76 3.55 1.34 9.13
N VAL A 77 3.85 2.55 8.65
CA VAL A 77 4.67 2.78 7.45
C VAL A 77 6.06 2.19 7.65
N VAL A 78 6.72 2.46 8.79
CA VAL A 78 8.04 1.89 9.08
C VAL A 78 8.00 0.36 9.07
N TYR A 79 6.97 -0.23 9.69
CA TYR A 79 6.82 -1.69 9.70
C TYR A 79 6.64 -2.27 8.30
N TRP A 80 5.77 -1.68 7.48
CA TRP A 80 5.54 -2.14 6.11
C TRP A 80 6.72 -1.91 5.18
N ARG A 81 7.47 -0.81 5.34
CA ARG A 81 8.73 -0.59 4.62
C ARG A 81 9.78 -1.65 4.96
N ARG A 82 9.83 -2.15 6.20
CA ARG A 82 10.71 -3.27 6.55
C ARG A 82 10.30 -4.56 5.84
N ILE A 83 9.00 -4.85 5.75
CA ILE A 83 8.50 -6.00 4.98
C ILE A 83 8.86 -5.87 3.50
N GLU A 84 8.65 -4.68 2.92
CA GLU A 84 9.05 -4.38 1.54
C GLU A 84 10.56 -4.61 1.34
N LEU A 85 11.42 -4.12 2.23
CA LEU A 85 12.85 -4.37 2.13
C LEU A 85 13.22 -5.85 2.29
N MET A 86 12.48 -6.61 3.11
CA MET A 86 12.71 -8.04 3.26
C MET A 86 12.41 -8.80 1.97
N SER A 87 11.39 -8.41 1.20
CA SER A 87 11.11 -9.06 -0.09
C SER A 87 12.19 -8.81 -1.13
N TRP A 88 13.07 -7.81 -0.93
CA TRP A 88 14.21 -7.60 -1.82
C TRP A 88 15.31 -8.63 -1.61
N ASN A 89 15.36 -9.29 -0.45
CA ASN A 89 16.37 -10.31 -0.17
C ASN A 89 16.20 -11.57 -1.03
N THR A 90 14.98 -11.86 -1.49
CA THR A 90 14.67 -13.02 -2.35
C THR A 90 14.39 -12.62 -3.79
N PHE A 91 14.52 -11.33 -4.14
CA PHE A 91 14.11 -10.80 -5.43
C PHE A 91 14.74 -11.53 -6.63
N PHE A 92 16.04 -11.83 -6.58
CA PHE A 92 16.71 -12.57 -7.64
C PHE A 92 16.32 -14.06 -7.65
N ASP A 93 16.07 -14.66 -6.49
CA ASP A 93 15.59 -16.03 -6.40
C ASP A 93 14.20 -16.17 -7.03
N ASP A 94 13.33 -15.19 -6.80
CA ASP A 94 11.99 -15.11 -7.38
C ASP A 94 12.06 -14.98 -8.91
N ILE A 95 12.93 -14.10 -9.44
CA ILE A 95 13.17 -13.98 -10.89
C ILE A 95 13.71 -15.29 -11.47
N LEU A 96 14.70 -15.91 -10.81
CA LEU A 96 15.29 -17.16 -11.30
C LEU A 96 14.24 -18.27 -11.36
N ASN A 97 13.37 -18.36 -10.35
CA ASN A 97 12.27 -19.30 -10.32
C ASN A 97 11.26 -19.04 -11.46
N GLU A 98 10.91 -17.77 -11.70
CA GLU A 98 10.05 -17.40 -12.83
C GLU A 98 10.65 -17.81 -14.18
N GLN A 99 11.94 -17.56 -14.39
CA GLN A 99 12.64 -17.97 -15.62
C GLN A 99 12.73 -19.50 -15.76
N GLN A 100 12.94 -20.23 -14.67
CA GLN A 100 12.90 -21.70 -14.68
C GLN A 100 11.53 -22.22 -15.08
N ASN A 101 10.46 -21.64 -14.54
CA ASN A 101 9.09 -22.02 -14.90
C ASN A 101 8.78 -21.72 -16.37
N ILE A 102 9.26 -20.58 -16.90
CA ILE A 102 9.17 -20.25 -18.33
C ILE A 102 9.93 -21.27 -19.17
N ALA A 103 11.16 -21.60 -18.81
CA ALA A 103 11.96 -22.59 -19.53
C ALA A 103 11.27 -23.97 -19.56
N LEU A 104 10.61 -24.36 -18.46
CA LEU A 104 9.81 -25.59 -18.38
C LEU A 104 8.63 -25.63 -19.37
N ILE A 105 8.09 -24.48 -19.74
CA ILE A 105 7.02 -24.37 -20.74
C ILE A 105 7.57 -24.51 -22.16
N TYR A 106 8.69 -23.86 -22.47
CA TYR A 106 9.19 -23.75 -23.86
C TYR A 106 10.16 -24.86 -24.30
N TRP A 107 10.84 -25.55 -23.38
CA TRP A 107 11.79 -26.61 -23.75
C TRP A 107 11.18 -27.75 -24.59
N PRO A 108 9.93 -28.20 -24.39
CA PRO A 108 9.36 -29.27 -25.21
C PRO A 108 9.12 -28.81 -26.65
N GLU A 109 8.71 -27.55 -26.85
CA GLU A 109 8.51 -26.98 -28.18
C GLU A 109 9.83 -26.85 -28.95
N LEU A 110 10.87 -26.38 -28.27
CA LEU A 110 12.23 -26.33 -28.83
C LEU A 110 12.75 -27.71 -29.18
N PHE A 111 12.50 -28.71 -28.32
CA PHE A 111 12.89 -30.10 -28.57
C PHE A 111 12.18 -30.69 -29.79
N LEU A 112 10.87 -30.49 -29.91
CA LEU A 112 10.10 -30.93 -31.07
C LEU A 112 10.57 -30.25 -32.36
N GLY A 113 10.81 -28.93 -32.33
CA GLY A 113 11.33 -28.18 -33.47
C GLY A 113 12.72 -28.65 -33.92
N ALA A 114 13.61 -28.98 -32.99
CA ALA A 114 14.92 -29.53 -33.32
C ALA A 114 14.83 -30.91 -33.97
N LEU A 115 13.92 -31.77 -33.51
CA LEU A 115 13.72 -33.10 -34.09
C LEU A 115 13.12 -33.05 -35.49
N THR A 116 12.20 -32.12 -35.76
CA THR A 116 11.57 -31.99 -37.09
C THR A 116 12.44 -31.26 -38.10
N ALA A 117 13.34 -30.38 -37.67
CA ALA A 117 14.30 -29.71 -38.55
C ALA A 117 15.47 -30.62 -39.00
N ALA A 118 15.69 -31.74 -38.29
CA ALA A 118 16.79 -32.67 -38.55
C ALA A 118 16.42 -33.88 -39.44
N GLY A 119 15.16 -33.98 -39.90
CA GLY A 119 14.65 -35.03 -40.80
C GLY A 119 14.16 -34.48 -42.12
#